data_AF-A0A5E8CJ43-F1
#
_entry.id   AF-A0A5E8CJ43-F1
#
_cell.length_a   1.000
_cell.length_b   1.000
_cell.length_c   1.000
_cell.angle_alpha   90.00
_cell.angle_beta   90.00
_cell.angle_gamma   90.00
#
_symmetry.space_group_name_H-M   'P 1'
#
loop_
_entity.id
_entity.type
_entity.pdbx_description
1 polymer ?
#
loop_
_entity_poly.entity_id
_entity_poly.type
_entity_poly.pdbx_seq_one_letter_code
_entity_poly.pdbx_strand_id
1 'polypeptide(L)'
;MTFTTSNIFCKGYQILPLRKFRSTQGVKFNEINPIDLPGIDGVDTVNHEPYVQSPPSIILEKEFIKRPWYKHNGQNDMLLTLQGTRFVDLYNPETKEKTSFIVMPDKIYINNKLYYDGPAILNWKAGVYHRVVSGDLGSISINFAKRDKSFDTNTEFNIYKLDELIGESECIRRGTDDQNNNKFVINDVKLLNLLQE
;
A
#
# COMPACT_ATOMS: atom_id res chain seq x y z
N MET A 1 -12.21 -25.97 -12.83
CA MET A 1 -11.35 -25.75 -11.66
C MET A 1 -11.95 -24.64 -10.83
N THR A 2 -12.56 -24.97 -9.70
CA THR A 2 -13.03 -24.03 -8.69
C THR A 2 -11.80 -23.54 -7.92
N PHE A 3 -11.35 -22.32 -8.19
CA PHE A 3 -10.35 -21.68 -7.34
C PHE A 3 -11.05 -21.30 -6.04
N THR A 4 -10.78 -22.04 -4.97
CA THR A 4 -11.12 -21.61 -3.61
C THR A 4 -10.40 -20.30 -3.35
N THR A 5 -11.16 -19.23 -3.14
CA THR A 5 -10.69 -17.91 -2.69
C THR A 5 -10.28 -18.01 -1.23
N SER A 6 -9.21 -18.75 -0.93
CA SER A 6 -8.62 -18.76 0.40
C SER A 6 -7.70 -17.55 0.52
N ASN A 7 -8.02 -16.64 1.44
CA ASN A 7 -7.10 -15.59 1.84
C ASN A 7 -5.76 -16.24 2.23
N ILE A 8 -4.66 -15.74 1.69
CA ILE A 8 -3.33 -16.24 2.05
C ILE A 8 -2.76 -15.34 3.13
N PHE A 9 -2.35 -15.96 4.21
CA PHE A 9 -1.75 -15.31 5.38
C PHE A 9 -0.29 -15.70 5.43
N CYS A 10 0.57 -14.75 5.14
CA CYS A 10 1.98 -14.84 5.47
C CYS A 10 2.25 -13.90 6.66
N LYS A 11 3.32 -14.16 7.40
CA LYS A 11 3.68 -13.28 8.52
C LYS A 11 4.08 -11.91 7.94
N GLY A 12 3.16 -10.94 8.02
CA GLY A 12 3.36 -9.56 7.56
C GLY A 12 2.46 -9.10 6.41
N TYR A 13 1.90 -10.01 5.59
CA TYR A 13 1.03 -9.63 4.47
C TYR A 13 -0.07 -10.65 4.17
N GLN A 14 -1.08 -10.19 3.44
CA GLN A 14 -2.19 -10.98 2.94
C GLN A 14 -2.55 -10.60 1.51
N ILE A 15 -3.03 -11.59 0.75
CA ILE A 15 -3.69 -11.36 -0.54
C ILE A 15 -5.18 -11.62 -0.35
N LEU A 16 -6.01 -10.63 -0.67
CA LEU A 16 -7.47 -10.69 -0.53
C LEU A 16 -8.12 -10.62 -1.93
N PRO A 17 -8.48 -11.76 -2.52
CA PRO A 17 -9.21 -11.81 -3.79
C PRO A 17 -10.52 -11.02 -3.74
N LEU A 18 -10.81 -10.23 -4.78
CA LEU A 18 -12.14 -9.64 -4.93
C LEU A 18 -13.15 -10.71 -5.35
N ARG A 19 -14.40 -10.57 -4.89
CA ARG A 19 -15.49 -11.47 -5.29
C ARG A 19 -15.99 -11.07 -6.67
N LYS A 20 -15.99 -12.03 -7.60
CA LYS A 20 -16.58 -11.83 -8.93
C LYS A 20 -18.10 -11.73 -8.79
N PHE A 21 -18.64 -10.54 -8.98
CA PHE A 21 -20.08 -10.30 -8.90
C PHE A 21 -20.77 -10.57 -10.25
N ARG A 22 -20.20 -10.05 -11.35
CA ARG A 22 -20.72 -10.26 -12.71
C ARG A 22 -19.62 -10.16 -13.75
N SER A 23 -19.75 -10.90 -14.85
CA SER A 23 -18.89 -10.70 -16.02
C SER A 23 -19.68 -10.88 -17.30
N THR A 24 -19.56 -9.90 -18.19
CA THR A 24 -20.10 -9.92 -19.55
C THR A 24 -18.99 -9.56 -20.53
N GLN A 25 -19.27 -9.62 -21.83
CA GLN A 25 -18.33 -9.11 -22.83
C GLN A 25 -18.00 -7.64 -22.52
N GLY A 26 -16.70 -7.33 -22.39
CA GLY A 26 -16.22 -5.98 -22.10
C GLY A 26 -16.38 -5.48 -20.66
N VAL A 27 -17.00 -6.23 -19.75
CA VAL A 27 -17.22 -5.79 -18.36
C VAL A 27 -16.84 -6.87 -17.37
N LYS A 28 -15.92 -6.54 -16.46
CA LYS A 28 -15.60 -7.31 -15.25
C LYS A 28 -16.10 -6.52 -14.05
N PHE A 29 -17.11 -7.02 -13.35
CA PHE A 29 -17.62 -6.43 -12.13
C PHE A 29 -17.20 -7.33 -10.96
N ASN A 30 -16.23 -6.86 -10.21
CA ASN A 30 -15.77 -7.48 -8.98
C ASN A 30 -16.05 -6.53 -7.82
N GLU A 31 -16.41 -7.09 -6.68
CA GLU A 31 -16.69 -6.33 -5.48
C GLU A 31 -15.67 -6.69 -4.40
N ILE A 32 -15.39 -5.71 -3.55
CA ILE A 32 -14.66 -5.93 -2.32
C ILE A 32 -15.70 -6.35 -1.27
N ASN A 33 -15.52 -7.50 -0.65
CA ASN A 33 -16.43 -7.93 0.42
C ASN A 33 -16.18 -7.05 1.65
N PRO A 34 -17.20 -6.41 2.24
CA PRO A 34 -17.01 -5.56 3.42
C PRO A 34 -16.34 -6.28 4.60
N ILE A 35 -16.47 -7.60 4.70
CA ILE A 35 -15.81 -8.42 5.72
C ILE A 35 -14.28 -8.42 5.56
N ASP A 36 -13.76 -8.25 4.34
CA ASP A 36 -12.33 -8.18 4.04
C ASP A 36 -11.72 -6.79 4.34
N LEU A 37 -12.56 -5.76 4.53
CA LEU A 37 -12.16 -4.38 4.88
C LEU A 37 -12.82 -3.88 6.19
N PRO A 38 -12.65 -4.56 7.34
CA PRO A 38 -13.33 -4.15 8.56
C PRO A 38 -12.61 -2.99 9.26
N GLY A 39 -13.31 -1.87 9.44
CA GLY A 39 -12.79 -0.70 10.19
C GLY A 39 -11.73 0.07 9.42
N ILE A 40 -12.14 0.68 8.31
CA ILE A 40 -11.28 1.54 7.49
C ILE A 40 -11.36 2.98 8.03
N ASP A 41 -10.19 3.53 8.35
CA ASP A 41 -10.03 4.89 8.90
C ASP A 41 -9.58 5.92 7.84
N GLY A 42 -9.17 5.44 6.68
CA GLY A 42 -8.73 6.29 5.57
C GLY A 42 -8.84 5.59 4.23
N VAL A 43 -9.10 6.37 3.19
CA VAL A 43 -9.12 5.91 1.80
C VAL A 43 -8.36 6.94 0.97
N ASP A 44 -7.21 6.52 0.45
CA ASP A 44 -6.30 7.40 -0.27
C ASP A 44 -6.21 7.00 -1.73
N THR A 45 -6.27 7.99 -2.63
CA THR A 45 -5.91 7.78 -4.03
C THR A 45 -4.42 8.02 -4.19
N VAL A 46 -3.73 7.12 -4.88
CA VAL A 46 -2.29 7.22 -5.09
C VAL A 46 -2.00 7.09 -6.59
N ASN A 47 -1.48 8.16 -7.17
CA ASN A 47 -1.11 8.25 -8.58
C ASN A 47 0.41 8.35 -8.71
N HIS A 48 1.01 7.42 -9.45
CA HIS A 48 2.43 7.47 -9.78
C HIS A 48 2.60 7.63 -11.29
N GLU A 49 3.41 8.61 -11.68
CA GLU A 49 3.97 8.70 -13.04
C GLU A 49 4.89 7.51 -13.33
N PRO A 50 5.22 7.23 -14.61
CA PRO A 50 6.11 6.14 -14.99
C PRO A 50 7.41 6.08 -14.20
N TYR A 51 7.77 4.87 -13.74
CA TYR A 51 9.01 4.56 -13.02
C TYR A 51 9.26 5.36 -11.73
N VAL A 52 8.26 6.07 -11.21
CA VAL A 52 8.37 6.75 -9.92
C VAL A 52 8.42 5.73 -8.79
N GLN A 53 9.32 5.96 -7.84
CA GLN A 53 9.44 5.19 -6.61
C GLN A 53 8.94 5.96 -5.38
N SER A 54 8.43 5.22 -4.41
CA SER A 54 8.08 5.70 -3.08
C SER A 54 8.65 4.74 -2.02
N PRO A 55 9.51 5.20 -1.11
CA PRO A 55 9.95 6.58 -0.93
C PRO A 55 10.94 7.03 -2.04
N PRO A 56 11.10 8.35 -2.27
CA PRO A 56 12.11 8.86 -3.20
C PRO A 56 13.54 8.54 -2.71
N SER A 57 14.52 8.61 -3.63
CA SER A 57 15.92 8.46 -3.22
C SER A 57 16.33 9.57 -2.27
N ILE A 58 17.23 9.25 -1.34
CA ILE A 58 17.77 10.22 -0.38
C ILE A 58 19.27 10.38 -0.62
N ILE A 59 19.73 11.63 -0.72
CA ILE A 59 21.15 11.97 -0.70
C ILE A 59 21.47 12.46 0.71
N LEU A 60 22.32 11.72 1.41
CA LEU A 60 22.94 12.13 2.66
C LEU A 60 24.34 12.70 2.36
N GLU A 61 24.95 13.40 3.33
CA GLU A 61 26.26 14.03 3.15
C GLU A 61 27.34 13.09 2.60
N LYS A 62 27.28 11.79 2.95
CA LYS A 62 28.31 10.80 2.63
C LYS A 62 27.80 9.61 1.81
N GLU A 63 26.52 9.57 1.45
CA GLU A 63 25.92 8.36 0.86
C GLU A 63 24.69 8.70 0.01
N PHE A 64 24.53 8.01 -1.12
CA PHE A 64 23.32 8.02 -1.91
C PHE A 64 22.49 6.76 -1.66
N ILE A 65 21.32 6.93 -1.07
CA ILE A 65 20.39 5.83 -0.78
C ILE A 65 19.35 5.77 -1.90
N LYS A 66 19.62 4.90 -2.88
CA LYS A 66 18.82 4.80 -4.10
C LYS A 66 17.38 4.35 -3.82
N ARG A 67 17.18 3.32 -2.99
CA ARG A 67 15.86 2.70 -2.72
C ARG A 67 15.63 2.55 -1.21
N PRO A 68 15.35 3.65 -0.50
CA PRO A 68 15.07 3.59 0.93
C PRO A 68 13.75 2.87 1.21
N TRP A 69 13.44 2.71 2.49
CA TRP A 69 12.22 2.07 2.98
C TRP A 69 11.38 3.05 3.77
N TYR A 70 10.08 2.87 3.84
CA TYR A 70 9.24 3.48 4.88
C TYR A 70 8.40 2.41 5.56
N LYS A 71 7.78 2.74 6.69
CA LYS A 71 6.82 1.86 7.35
C LYS A 71 5.80 2.68 8.11
N HIS A 72 4.63 2.07 8.25
CA HIS A 72 3.59 2.53 9.14
C HIS A 72 3.78 1.91 10.53
N ASN A 73 3.66 2.69 11.60
CA ASN A 73 3.81 2.19 12.98
C ASN A 73 2.49 1.69 13.53
N GLY A 74 1.39 2.37 13.22
CA GLY A 74 0.03 2.02 13.66
C GLY A 74 -1.00 1.96 12.54
N GLN A 75 -0.58 1.77 11.29
CA GLN A 75 -1.47 1.60 10.14
C GLN A 75 -1.16 0.32 9.35
N ASN A 76 -2.20 -0.44 9.03
CA ASN A 76 -2.18 -1.44 7.97
C ASN A 76 -2.59 -0.78 6.66
N ASP A 77 -1.94 -1.17 5.57
CA ASP A 77 -2.23 -0.71 4.23
C ASP A 77 -2.81 -1.83 3.38
N MET A 78 -3.88 -1.51 2.66
CA MET A 78 -4.62 -2.41 1.79
C MET A 78 -4.66 -1.81 0.40
N LEU A 79 -3.70 -2.21 -0.43
CA LEU A 79 -3.46 -1.68 -1.77
C LEU A 79 -4.31 -2.39 -2.83
N LEU A 80 -5.15 -1.65 -3.53
CA LEU A 80 -5.83 -2.07 -4.76
C LEU A 80 -5.30 -1.29 -5.95
N THR A 81 -4.66 -1.99 -6.90
CA THR A 81 -4.20 -1.37 -8.16
C THR A 81 -5.33 -1.32 -9.16
N LEU A 82 -5.62 -0.13 -9.71
CA LEU A 82 -6.68 0.10 -10.70
C LEU A 82 -6.13 0.21 -12.12
N GLN A 83 -4.93 0.76 -12.28
CA GLN A 83 -4.25 0.90 -13.57
C GLN A 83 -2.74 0.73 -13.40
N GLY A 84 -2.10 0.21 -14.45
CA GLY A 84 -0.65 0.08 -14.54
C GLY A 84 -0.11 -1.06 -13.69
N THR A 85 1.14 -0.94 -13.27
CA THR A 85 1.84 -1.99 -12.52
C THR A 85 2.54 -1.38 -11.32
N ARG A 86 2.50 -2.05 -10.17
CA ARG A 86 3.26 -1.69 -8.98
C ARG A 86 4.20 -2.83 -8.60
N PHE A 87 5.49 -2.52 -8.53
CA PHE A 87 6.53 -3.39 -7.99
C PHE A 87 6.70 -3.06 -6.51
N VAL A 88 6.21 -3.93 -5.64
CA VAL A 88 6.19 -3.70 -4.19
C VAL A 88 7.20 -4.63 -3.54
N ASP A 89 8.11 -4.09 -2.73
CA ASP A 89 8.91 -4.90 -1.81
C ASP A 89 8.33 -4.72 -0.41
N LEU A 90 8.15 -5.84 0.30
CA LEU A 90 7.84 -5.87 1.71
C LEU A 90 8.99 -6.53 2.46
N TYR A 91 9.41 -5.95 3.58
CA TYR A 91 10.37 -6.55 4.50
C TYR A 91 9.77 -6.65 5.90
N ASN A 92 9.69 -7.87 6.42
CA ASN A 92 9.21 -8.10 7.77
C ASN A 92 10.40 -8.15 8.75
N PRO A 93 10.53 -7.19 9.68
CA PRO A 93 11.65 -7.17 10.61
C PRO A 93 11.63 -8.31 11.64
N GLU A 94 10.46 -8.91 11.91
CA GLU A 94 10.36 -10.04 12.83
C GLU A 94 10.85 -11.36 12.22
N THR A 95 10.66 -11.57 10.92
CA THR A 95 11.14 -12.77 10.22
C THR A 95 12.46 -12.55 9.50
N LYS A 96 12.84 -11.28 9.28
CA LYS A 96 13.98 -10.85 8.46
C LYS A 96 13.88 -11.33 7.01
N GLU A 97 12.65 -11.44 6.51
CA GLU A 97 12.38 -11.89 5.15
C GLU A 97 11.86 -10.73 4.30
N LYS A 98 12.39 -10.64 3.08
CA LYS A 98 11.85 -9.79 2.02
C LYS A 98 10.98 -10.62 1.07
N THR A 99 9.83 -10.07 0.70
CA THR A 99 8.98 -10.59 -0.36
C THR A 99 8.73 -9.50 -1.40
N SER A 100 8.94 -9.83 -2.67
CA SER A 100 8.68 -8.91 -3.79
C SER A 100 7.41 -9.30 -4.53
N PHE A 101 6.61 -8.29 -4.88
CA PHE A 101 5.34 -8.43 -5.57
C PHE A 101 5.33 -7.65 -6.87
N ILE A 102 4.63 -8.20 -7.87
CA ILE A 102 4.16 -7.45 -9.03
C ILE A 102 2.64 -7.41 -8.91
N VAL A 103 2.09 -6.22 -8.67
CA VAL A 103 0.66 -5.99 -8.45
C VAL A 103 0.10 -5.27 -9.66
N MET A 104 -0.84 -5.91 -10.33
CA MET A 104 -1.57 -5.40 -11.49
C MET A 104 -3.08 -5.41 -11.18
N PRO A 105 -3.92 -4.74 -11.97
CA PRO A 105 -5.37 -4.72 -11.74
C PRO A 105 -6.03 -6.10 -11.75
N ASP A 106 -5.46 -7.07 -12.46
CA ASP A 106 -6.01 -8.41 -12.60
C ASP A 106 -5.02 -9.54 -12.34
N LYS A 107 -3.83 -9.25 -11.80
CA LYS A 107 -2.82 -10.27 -11.46
C LYS A 107 -1.96 -9.85 -10.28
N ILE A 108 -1.56 -10.85 -9.49
CA ILE A 108 -0.51 -10.70 -8.48
C ILE A 108 0.55 -11.78 -8.69
N TYR A 109 1.81 -11.34 -8.77
CA TYR A 109 2.97 -12.20 -8.75
C TYR A 109 3.69 -12.05 -7.42
N ILE A 110 4.23 -13.15 -6.90
CA ILE A 110 5.10 -13.17 -5.72
C ILE A 110 6.42 -13.78 -6.15
N ASN A 111 7.53 -13.07 -5.94
CA ASN A 111 8.88 -13.51 -6.32
C ASN A 111 8.93 -14.04 -7.76
N ASN A 112 8.35 -13.27 -8.69
CA ASN A 112 8.24 -13.55 -10.14
C ASN A 112 7.38 -14.76 -10.54
N LYS A 113 6.67 -15.38 -9.61
CA LYS A 113 5.71 -16.46 -9.91
C LYS A 113 4.29 -15.93 -9.86
N LEU A 114 3.49 -16.21 -10.91
CA LEU A 114 2.06 -15.88 -10.91
C LEU A 114 1.40 -16.58 -9.73
N TYR A 115 0.78 -15.80 -8.87
CA TYR A 115 0.18 -16.28 -7.64
C TYR A 115 -1.34 -16.21 -7.70
N TYR A 116 -1.87 -15.11 -8.21
CA TYR A 116 -3.30 -14.92 -8.38
C TYR A 116 -3.59 -14.28 -9.74
N ASP A 117 -4.54 -14.85 -10.46
CA ASP A 117 -5.00 -14.41 -11.79
C ASP A 117 -6.41 -13.81 -11.67
N GLY A 118 -6.47 -12.67 -10.98
CA GLY A 118 -7.67 -11.86 -10.79
C GLY A 118 -7.37 -10.58 -10.00
N PRO A 119 -8.38 -9.70 -9.85
CA PRO A 119 -8.26 -8.52 -9.00
C PRO A 119 -8.18 -8.92 -7.53
N ALA A 120 -7.20 -8.37 -6.82
CA ALA A 120 -7.00 -8.63 -5.41
C ALA A 120 -6.37 -7.42 -4.72
N ILE A 121 -6.60 -7.32 -3.42
CA ILE A 121 -5.96 -6.35 -2.53
C ILE A 121 -4.69 -7.00 -1.97
N LEU A 122 -3.57 -6.29 -2.06
CA LEU A 122 -2.35 -6.61 -1.30
C LEU A 122 -2.41 -5.85 0.02
N ASN A 123 -2.53 -6.58 1.12
CA ASN A 123 -2.58 -6.03 2.47
C ASN A 123 -1.25 -6.30 3.19
N TRP A 124 -0.67 -5.31 3.87
CA TRP A 124 0.43 -5.52 4.81
C TRP A 124 0.19 -4.84 6.15
N LYS A 125 0.74 -5.46 7.19
CA LYS A 125 0.55 -5.00 8.57
C LYS A 125 1.44 -3.80 8.89
N ALA A 126 1.00 -3.02 9.89
CA ALA A 126 1.86 -2.08 10.60
C ALA A 126 3.17 -2.76 11.03
N GLY A 127 4.27 -2.00 11.00
CA GLY A 127 5.62 -2.45 11.30
C GLY A 127 6.36 -3.07 10.11
N VAL A 128 5.67 -3.42 9.02
CA VAL A 128 6.30 -3.95 7.79
C VAL A 128 6.91 -2.79 6.99
N TYR A 129 8.21 -2.90 6.72
CA TYR A 129 8.88 -1.97 5.82
C TYR A 129 8.46 -2.24 4.40
N HIS A 130 8.20 -1.19 3.64
CA HIS A 130 7.78 -1.31 2.27
C HIS A 130 8.32 -0.18 1.41
N ARG A 131 8.41 -0.49 0.12
CA ARG A 131 8.75 0.47 -0.94
C ARG A 131 8.11 0.02 -2.22
N VAL A 132 7.74 0.98 -3.06
CA VAL A 132 7.03 0.72 -4.30
C VAL A 132 7.72 1.44 -5.45
N VAL A 133 7.73 0.80 -6.62
CA VAL A 133 8.08 1.43 -7.89
C VAL A 133 6.93 1.19 -8.86
N SER A 134 6.53 2.21 -9.60
CA SER A 134 5.52 2.08 -10.65
C SER A 134 6.13 1.56 -11.96
N GLY A 135 5.28 0.97 -12.80
CA GLY A 135 5.66 0.49 -14.13
C GLY A 135 5.90 1.61 -15.14
N ASP A 136 6.13 1.18 -16.37
CA ASP A 136 6.32 2.02 -17.56
C ASP A 136 5.10 2.88 -17.92
N LEU A 137 3.90 2.42 -17.57
CA LEU A 137 2.65 3.17 -17.72
C LEU A 137 2.25 3.93 -16.45
N GLY A 138 3.15 4.03 -15.47
CA GLY A 138 2.81 4.53 -14.13
C GLY A 138 1.88 3.56 -13.39
N SER A 139 1.17 4.09 -12.39
CA SER A 139 0.09 3.34 -11.73
C SER A 139 -0.91 4.24 -11.03
N ILE A 140 -2.17 3.78 -10.97
CA ILE A 140 -3.23 4.37 -10.15
C ILE A 140 -3.70 3.29 -9.19
N SER A 141 -3.79 3.63 -7.91
CA SER A 141 -4.24 2.72 -6.87
C SER A 141 -5.09 3.42 -5.82
N ILE A 142 -5.92 2.63 -5.15
CA ILE A 142 -6.56 3.00 -3.89
C ILE A 142 -5.80 2.30 -2.76
N ASN A 143 -5.47 3.03 -1.72
CA ASN A 143 -4.98 2.46 -0.47
C ASN A 143 -6.07 2.62 0.60
N PHE A 144 -6.52 1.52 1.19
CA PHE A 144 -7.38 1.57 2.37
C PHE A 144 -6.49 1.46 3.61
N ALA A 145 -6.67 2.39 4.55
CA ALA A 145 -5.93 2.46 5.78
C ALA A 145 -6.78 1.95 6.94
N LYS A 146 -6.21 1.04 7.74
CA LYS A 146 -6.77 0.65 9.04
C LYS A 146 -5.77 1.00 10.13
N ARG A 147 -6.20 1.84 11.07
CA ARG A 147 -5.34 2.43 12.10
C ARG A 147 -5.63 1.83 13.47
N ASP A 148 -4.61 1.79 14.31
CA ASP A 148 -4.75 1.43 15.71
C ASP A 148 -4.29 2.57 16.63
N LYS A 149 -4.22 2.29 17.94
CA LYS A 149 -3.88 3.29 18.96
C LYS A 149 -2.44 3.82 18.87
N SER A 150 -1.57 3.14 18.14
CA SER A 150 -0.18 3.54 17.91
C SER A 150 0.00 4.46 16.70
N PHE A 151 -1.07 4.73 15.95
CA PHE A 151 -1.04 5.63 14.80
C PHE A 151 -0.67 7.06 15.22
N ASP A 152 0.41 7.58 14.65
CA ASP A 152 0.84 8.97 14.81
C ASP A 152 1.35 9.51 13.48
N THR A 153 0.59 10.45 12.90
CA THR A 153 0.89 11.06 11.59
C THR A 153 2.32 11.57 11.46
N ASN A 154 2.96 11.96 12.56
CA ASN A 154 4.34 12.46 12.55
C ASN A 154 5.39 11.37 12.30
N THR A 155 5.01 10.10 12.46
CA THR A 155 5.95 8.96 12.39
C THR A 155 5.60 7.93 11.32
N GLU A 156 4.36 7.94 10.81
CA GLU A 156 3.85 6.95 9.85
C GLU A 156 4.56 6.98 8.48
N PHE A 157 5.22 8.08 8.13
CA PHE A 157 5.86 8.25 6.82
C PHE A 157 7.36 8.49 6.92
N ASN A 158 7.97 8.17 8.07
CA ASN A 158 9.41 8.24 8.22
C ASN A 158 10.10 7.33 7.19
N ILE A 159 11.21 7.82 6.65
CA ILE A 159 12.01 7.11 5.67
C ILE A 159 13.26 6.58 6.38
N TYR A 160 13.57 5.31 6.10
CA TYR A 160 14.59 4.54 6.77
C TYR A 160 15.63 3.99 5.80
N LYS A 161 16.88 3.98 6.26
CA LYS A 161 17.90 3.06 5.79
C LYS A 161 17.75 1.76 6.56
N LEU A 162 17.51 0.65 5.87
CA LEU A 162 17.30 -0.67 6.49
C LEU A 162 18.40 -1.62 6.01
N ASP A 163 19.05 -2.29 6.95
CA ASP A 163 19.87 -3.45 6.69
C ASP A 163 18.98 -4.70 6.63
N GLU A 164 18.72 -5.18 5.42
CA GLU A 164 17.85 -6.33 5.18
C GLU A 164 18.41 -7.64 5.78
N LEU A 165 19.72 -7.75 6.04
CA LEU A 165 20.34 -8.96 6.59
C LEU A 165 20.07 -9.12 8.09
N ILE A 166 20.24 -8.03 8.85
CA ILE A 166 20.12 -8.07 10.31
C ILE A 166 18.80 -7.50 10.83
N GLY A 167 18.09 -6.73 10.02
CA GLY A 167 16.79 -6.11 10.35
C GLY A 167 16.89 -4.78 11.11
N GLU A 168 18.09 -4.22 11.22
CA GLU A 168 18.32 -2.92 11.86
C GLU A 168 18.01 -1.77 10.89
N SER A 169 17.45 -0.69 11.40
CA SER A 169 17.11 0.47 10.59
C SER A 169 17.43 1.79 11.27
N GLU A 170 17.85 2.76 10.47
CA GLU A 170 18.08 4.15 10.87
C GLU A 170 17.05 5.05 10.16
N CYS A 171 16.40 5.94 10.90
CA CYS A 171 15.54 6.96 10.31
C CYS A 171 16.41 8.06 9.67
N ILE A 172 16.27 8.24 8.36
CA ILE A 172 17.10 9.15 7.55
C ILE A 172 16.35 10.40 7.07
N ARG A 173 15.02 10.42 7.17
CA ARG A 173 14.17 11.58 6.89
C ARG A 173 12.84 11.44 7.63
N ARG A 174 12.35 12.54 8.22
CA ARG A 174 11.08 12.54 8.93
C ARG A 174 9.93 12.64 7.94
N GLY A 175 8.87 11.87 8.17
CA GLY A 175 7.67 11.92 7.33
C GLY A 175 7.02 13.31 7.32
N THR A 176 7.10 14.03 8.44
CA THR A 176 6.59 15.40 8.58
C THR A 176 7.19 16.38 7.59
N ASP A 177 8.40 16.10 7.08
CA ASP A 177 9.09 16.98 6.14
C ASP A 177 8.44 16.92 4.74
N ASP A 178 7.67 15.86 4.46
CA ASP A 178 6.99 15.61 3.19
C ASP A 178 5.44 15.73 3.30
N GLN A 179 4.92 16.04 4.49
CA GLN A 179 3.50 16.14 4.76
C GLN A 179 3.01 17.59 4.70
N ASN A 180 1.95 17.83 3.93
CA ASN A 180 1.22 19.09 3.98
C ASN A 180 0.35 19.16 5.25
N ASN A 181 0.35 20.30 5.92
CA ASN A 181 -0.42 20.53 7.14
C ASN A 181 -1.91 20.71 6.80
N ASN A 182 -2.61 19.61 6.55
CA ASN A 182 -3.98 19.62 6.05
C ASN A 182 -4.97 19.37 7.19
N LYS A 183 -5.30 20.41 7.97
CA LYS A 183 -6.62 20.43 8.60
C LYS A 183 -7.64 20.44 7.45
N PHE A 184 -8.52 19.44 7.40
CA PHE A 184 -9.66 19.46 6.49
C PHE A 184 -10.48 20.72 6.82
N VAL A 185 -10.37 21.75 5.98
CA VAL A 185 -11.21 22.95 6.11
C VAL A 185 -12.40 22.74 5.21
N ILE A 186 -13.54 22.41 5.80
CA ILE A 186 -14.81 22.50 5.07
C ILE A 186 -15.10 23.99 4.92
N ASN A 187 -14.70 24.56 3.79
CA ASN A 187 -14.90 25.99 3.51
C ASN A 187 -16.35 26.33 3.13
N ASP A 188 -17.21 25.32 2.96
CA ASP A 188 -18.59 25.52 2.53
C ASP A 188 -19.59 25.11 3.61
N VAL A 189 -19.94 26.09 4.44
CA VAL A 189 -20.96 25.96 5.50
C VAL A 189 -22.34 25.61 4.92
N LYS A 190 -22.64 25.99 3.66
CA LYS A 190 -23.90 25.59 3.02
C LYS A 190 -23.93 24.09 2.73
N LEU A 191 -22.81 23.53 2.26
CA LEU A 191 -22.71 22.10 1.99
C LEU A 191 -22.83 21.26 3.27
N LEU A 192 -22.27 21.75 4.38
CA LEU A 192 -22.41 21.10 5.69
C LEU A 192 -23.87 21.02 6.16
N ASN A 193 -24.62 22.10 6.02
CA ASN A 193 -26.02 22.15 6.45
C ASN A 193 -26.91 21.25 5.57
N LEU A 194 -26.60 21.12 4.29
CA LEU A 194 -27.30 20.24 3.34
C LEU A 194 -27.03 18.73 3.56
N LEU A 195 -25.91 18.37 4.19
CA LEU A 195 -25.56 16.97 4.49
C LEU A 195 -26.09 16.49 5.85
N GLN A 196 -26.75 17.37 6.61
CA GLN A 196 -27.34 17.09 7.93
C GLN A 196 -28.87 16.89 7.90
N GLU A 197 -29.48 17.00 6.72
CA GLU A 197 -30.90 16.66 6.44
C GLU A 197 -31.01 15.27 5.77
#